data_AF-A0A940BNJ3-F1
#
_entry.id   AF-A0A940BNJ3-F1
#
_cell.length_a   1.000
_cell.length_b   1.000
_cell.length_c   1.000
_cell.angle_alpha   90.00
_cell.angle_beta   90.00
_cell.angle_gamma   90.00
#
_symmetry.space_group_name_H-M   'P 1'
#
loop_
_entity.id
_entity.type
_entity.pdbx_description
1 polymer ?
#
loop_
_entity_poly.entity_id
_entity_poly.type
_entity_poly.pdbx_seq_one_letter_code
_entity_poly.pdbx_strand_id
1 'polypeptide(L)'
;MKKPKVDIRDIKYYVNIVLMCLLAFAAGYVVSPHMGKYSSFLLLIPIAAASGFVRVNVFAKAAVFAACAYLLCSFYGGTQLRCALCAALCAVCAFACHYAAELILAKKAVRALAGVIIIMLTVVPHVFALGSPFEAAESDRGVNEYFAANYDAEEYRLSELQFDFTSRRFYAEITPGYDLSVKFPVWYSRAGVTDECLDYLKARAMNDARIKIVTALRAKYPDGRYEVVAEKAVNVFEDGLRPENMVFSVYISAYVTDTEFVRLARAYAAAAKDAGAEYAYLVFYGGRAGSYYRTLTLRGDNIFEKCAPEFISPLVPMRFFLSLAGPVLVPLD
;
A
#
# COMPACT_ATOMS: atom_id res chain seq x y z
N MET A 1 -12.02 -11.17 67.82
CA MET A 1 -11.34 -10.94 66.52
C MET A 1 -10.85 -9.50 66.47
N LYS A 2 -9.54 -9.25 66.52
CA LYS A 2 -8.98 -7.90 66.30
C LYS A 2 -9.11 -7.57 64.81
N LYS A 3 -9.82 -6.49 64.45
CA LYS A 3 -9.78 -5.95 63.09
C LYS A 3 -8.31 -5.61 62.75
N PRO A 4 -7.76 -6.09 61.63
CA PRO A 4 -6.43 -5.67 61.21
C PRO A 4 -6.43 -4.15 61.01
N LYS A 5 -5.53 -3.45 61.69
CA LYS A 5 -5.29 -2.02 61.46
C LYS A 5 -4.55 -1.90 60.13
N VAL A 6 -5.27 -1.49 59.08
CA VAL A 6 -4.65 -1.12 57.80
C VAL A 6 -3.87 0.18 58.03
N ASP A 7 -2.56 0.16 57.78
CA ASP A 7 -1.73 1.36 57.86
C ASP A 7 -2.03 2.26 56.64
N ILE A 8 -2.18 3.57 56.87
CA ILE A 8 -2.38 4.58 55.84
C ILE A 8 -1.24 4.54 54.79
N ARG A 9 -0.04 4.12 55.20
CA ARG A 9 1.10 3.94 54.30
C ARG A 9 0.86 2.84 53.27
N ASP A 10 0.24 1.74 53.67
CA ASP A 10 -0.11 0.63 52.80
C ASP A 10 -1.15 1.08 51.76
N ILE A 11 -2.16 1.83 52.19
CA ILE A 11 -3.19 2.37 51.30
C ILE A 11 -2.57 3.27 50.21
N LYS A 12 -1.67 4.18 50.58
CA LYS A 12 -1.00 5.06 49.60
C LYS A 12 -0.15 4.28 48.60
N TYR A 13 0.50 3.21 49.04
CA TYR A 13 1.27 2.34 48.16
C TYR A 13 0.38 1.64 47.13
N TYR A 14 -0.74 1.04 47.56
CA TYR A 14 -1.69 0.40 46.65
C TYR A 14 -2.32 1.39 45.67
N VAL A 15 -2.67 2.61 46.12
CA VAL A 15 -3.20 3.66 45.24
C VAL A 15 -2.20 4.03 44.13
N ASN A 16 -0.92 4.17 44.46
CA ASN A 16 0.12 4.46 43.46
C ASN A 16 0.28 3.33 42.43
N ILE A 17 0.20 2.07 42.86
CA ILE A 17 0.25 0.92 41.95
C ILE A 17 -0.97 0.94 41.01
N VAL A 18 -2.18 1.09 41.55
CA VAL A 18 -3.41 1.12 40.75
C VAL A 18 -3.36 2.25 39.72
N LEU A 19 -2.96 3.45 40.15
CA LEU A 19 -2.83 4.60 39.25
C LEU A 19 -1.80 4.35 38.15
N MET A 20 -0.65 3.75 38.49
CA MET A 20 0.37 3.38 37.50
C MET A 20 -0.16 2.34 36.51
N CYS A 21 -0.90 1.32 36.96
CA CYS A 21 -1.51 0.32 36.07
C CYS A 21 -2.54 0.95 35.12
N LEU A 22 -3.37 1.89 35.61
CA LEU A 22 -4.33 2.61 34.77
C LEU A 22 -3.63 3.47 33.70
N LEU A 23 -2.56 4.17 34.07
CA LEU A 23 -1.76 4.95 33.12
C LEU A 23 -1.06 4.04 32.09
N ALA A 24 -0.50 2.92 32.52
CA ALA A 24 0.13 1.95 31.63
C ALA A 24 -0.87 1.33 30.65
N PHE A 25 -2.09 1.03 31.12
CA PHE A 25 -3.18 0.56 30.27
C PHE A 25 -3.59 1.61 29.23
N ALA A 26 -3.79 2.86 29.66
CA ALA A 26 -4.11 3.97 28.75
C ALA A 26 -3.02 4.19 27.70
N ALA A 27 -1.74 4.15 28.10
CA ALA A 27 -0.60 4.23 27.18
C ALA A 27 -0.62 3.08 26.17
N GLY A 28 -0.78 1.84 26.65
CA GLY A 28 -0.86 0.66 25.78
C GLY A 28 -2.04 0.69 24.80
N TYR A 29 -3.18 1.25 25.22
CA TYR A 29 -4.37 1.42 24.38
C TYR A 29 -4.18 2.49 23.30
N VAL A 30 -3.47 3.58 23.61
CA VAL A 30 -3.19 4.64 22.63
C VAL A 30 -2.27 4.15 21.50
N VAL A 31 -1.34 3.24 21.80
CA VAL A 31 -0.34 2.75 20.82
C VAL A 31 -0.78 1.49 20.07
N SER A 32 -1.95 0.91 20.40
CA SER A 32 -2.38 -0.36 19.84
C SER A 32 -2.93 -0.26 18.41
N PRO A 33 -2.92 -1.39 17.65
CA PRO A 33 -3.44 -1.48 16.28
C PRO A 33 -4.76 -0.81 15.99
N HIS A 34 -5.74 -1.00 16.87
CA HIS A 34 -7.10 -0.53 16.62
C HIS A 34 -7.21 1.00 16.57
N MET A 35 -6.24 1.75 17.11
CA MET A 35 -6.28 3.21 17.08
C MET A 35 -5.97 3.79 15.69
N GLY A 36 -5.43 3.00 14.76
CA GLY A 36 -5.13 3.47 13.39
C GLY A 36 -4.32 4.76 13.39
N LYS A 37 -4.80 5.79 12.69
CA LYS A 37 -4.18 7.13 12.68
C LYS A 37 -4.08 7.79 14.05
N TYR A 38 -4.98 7.49 14.99
CA TYR A 38 -5.00 8.14 16.30
C TYR A 38 -3.80 7.75 17.18
N SER A 39 -3.11 6.63 16.90
CA SER A 39 -1.86 6.30 17.61
C SER A 39 -0.72 7.25 17.29
N SER A 40 -0.78 7.96 16.15
CA SER A 40 0.21 8.99 15.80
C SER A 40 0.12 10.23 16.69
N PHE A 41 -1.02 10.44 17.36
CA PHE A 41 -1.16 11.53 18.32
C PHE A 41 -0.21 11.32 19.51
N LEU A 42 0.42 12.40 19.97
CA LEU A 42 1.43 12.38 21.02
C LEU A 42 0.86 12.08 22.43
N LEU A 43 -0.30 11.42 22.54
CA LEU A 43 -1.02 11.16 23.79
C LEU A 43 -0.25 10.21 24.72
N LEU A 44 0.64 9.36 24.20
CA LEU A 44 1.53 8.55 25.03
C LEU A 44 2.41 9.41 25.94
N ILE A 45 2.91 10.54 25.44
CA ILE A 45 3.87 11.40 26.14
C ILE A 45 3.28 12.02 27.42
N PRO A 46 2.11 12.69 27.42
CA PRO A 46 1.51 13.21 28.65
C PRO A 46 1.10 12.10 29.62
N ILE A 47 0.70 10.91 29.13
CA ILE A 47 0.40 9.75 30.00
C ILE A 47 1.68 9.28 30.70
N ALA A 48 2.78 9.14 29.96
CA ALA A 48 4.08 8.78 30.52
C ALA A 48 4.59 9.87 31.48
N ALA A 49 4.44 11.16 31.15
CA ALA A 49 4.78 12.29 32.01
C ALA A 49 4.00 12.27 33.32
N ALA A 50 2.68 12.05 33.28
CA ALA A 50 1.84 11.89 34.46
C ALA A 50 2.33 10.72 35.34
N SER A 51 2.73 9.61 34.71
CA SER A 51 3.28 8.45 35.44
C SER A 51 4.57 8.80 36.20
N GLY A 52 5.36 9.77 35.71
CA GLY A 52 6.59 10.23 36.35
C GLY A 52 6.37 10.72 37.79
N PHE A 53 5.21 11.33 38.08
CA PHE A 53 4.86 11.85 39.41
C PHE A 53 4.35 10.78 40.39
N VAL A 54 4.09 9.56 39.93
CA VAL A 54 3.61 8.45 40.77
C VAL A 54 4.80 7.81 41.50
N ARG A 55 4.72 7.60 42.82
CA ARG A 55 5.85 7.06 43.61
C ARG A 55 5.96 5.54 43.51
N VAL A 56 6.46 5.06 42.38
CA VAL A 56 6.78 3.65 42.09
C VAL A 56 8.19 3.57 41.50
N ASN A 57 8.89 2.46 41.73
CA ASN A 57 10.21 2.21 41.15
C ASN A 57 10.19 2.35 39.61
N VAL A 58 11.17 3.04 39.03
CA VAL A 58 11.23 3.33 37.59
C VAL A 58 11.25 2.06 36.72
N PHE A 59 11.97 1.02 37.13
CA PHE A 59 12.03 -0.25 36.39
C PHE A 59 10.69 -0.97 36.42
N ALA A 60 9.98 -0.93 37.56
CA ALA A 60 8.63 -1.48 37.66
C ALA A 60 7.65 -0.70 36.75
N LYS A 61 7.74 0.63 36.68
CA LYS A 61 6.92 1.43 35.75
C LYS A 61 7.19 1.03 34.30
N ALA A 62 8.46 1.01 33.89
CA ALA A 62 8.85 0.67 32.52
C ALA A 62 8.39 -0.74 32.14
N ALA A 63 8.53 -1.70 33.06
CA ALA A 63 8.08 -3.08 32.85
C ALA A 63 6.55 -3.17 32.68
N VAL A 64 5.77 -2.46 33.50
CA VAL A 64 4.30 -2.50 33.41
C VAL A 64 3.80 -1.77 32.16
N PHE A 65 4.43 -0.66 31.76
CA PHE A 65 4.15 0.02 30.50
C PHE A 65 4.46 -0.88 29.29
N ALA A 66 5.63 -1.54 29.28
CA ALA A 66 5.98 -2.51 28.24
C ALA A 66 4.98 -3.67 28.17
N ALA A 67 4.66 -4.28 29.33
CA ALA A 67 3.75 -5.41 29.40
C ALA A 67 2.33 -5.04 28.91
N CYS A 68 1.79 -3.90 29.35
CA CYS A 68 0.48 -3.44 28.90
C CYS A 68 0.45 -3.17 27.40
N ALA A 69 1.46 -2.46 26.87
CA ALA A 69 1.55 -2.16 25.44
C ALA A 69 1.72 -3.44 24.60
N TYR A 70 2.53 -4.40 25.04
CA TYR A 70 2.69 -5.67 24.36
C TYR A 70 1.38 -6.47 24.33
N LEU A 71 0.71 -6.60 25.49
CA LEU A 71 -0.52 -7.37 25.62
C LEU A 71 -1.66 -6.75 24.80
N LEU A 72 -1.86 -5.43 24.88
CA LEU A 72 -2.89 -4.74 24.10
C LEU A 72 -2.58 -4.77 22.61
N CYS A 73 -1.32 -4.55 22.21
CA CYS A 73 -0.94 -4.65 20.81
C CYS A 73 -1.18 -6.07 20.27
N SER A 74 -0.88 -7.11 21.05
CA SER A 74 -1.14 -8.51 20.70
C SER A 74 -2.64 -8.81 20.60
N PHE A 75 -3.43 -8.35 21.57
CA PHE A 75 -4.88 -8.54 21.61
C PHE A 75 -5.58 -7.96 20.37
N TYR A 76 -5.12 -6.83 19.86
CA TYR A 76 -5.64 -6.20 18.64
C TYR A 76 -4.95 -6.68 17.34
N GLY A 77 -4.34 -7.87 17.36
CA GLY A 77 -3.81 -8.51 16.15
C GLY A 77 -2.48 -7.93 15.64
N GLY A 78 -1.72 -7.25 16.49
CA GLY A 78 -0.39 -6.77 16.15
C GLY A 78 0.59 -7.92 15.86
N THR A 79 1.45 -7.73 14.87
CA THR A 79 2.55 -8.66 14.59
C THR A 79 3.55 -8.67 15.76
N GLN A 80 4.35 -9.73 15.90
CA GLN A 80 5.36 -9.82 16.94
C GLN A 80 6.31 -8.61 16.96
N LEU A 81 6.74 -8.17 15.77
CA LEU A 81 7.58 -6.97 15.61
C LEU A 81 6.86 -5.72 16.13
N ARG A 82 5.58 -5.54 15.77
CA ARG A 82 4.78 -4.40 16.23
C ARG A 82 4.60 -4.39 17.75
N CYS A 83 4.29 -5.54 18.34
CA CYS A 83 4.13 -5.68 19.79
C CYS A 83 5.43 -5.33 20.52
N ALA A 84 6.57 -5.78 20.01
CA ALA A 84 7.89 -5.45 20.58
C ALA A 84 8.21 -3.95 20.47
N LEU A 85 7.92 -3.33 19.32
CA LEU A 85 8.12 -1.89 19.12
C LEU A 85 7.26 -1.04 20.06
N CYS A 86 5.97 -1.37 20.20
CA CYS A 86 5.05 -0.65 21.09
C CYS A 86 5.48 -0.80 22.56
N ALA A 87 5.93 -1.99 22.96
CA ALA A 87 6.45 -2.25 24.30
C ALA A 87 7.72 -1.45 24.59
N ALA A 88 8.67 -1.45 23.66
CA ALA A 88 9.91 -0.69 23.77
C ALA A 88 9.64 0.83 23.85
N LEU A 89 8.76 1.33 22.98
CA LEU A 89 8.35 2.74 22.98
C LEU A 89 7.75 3.13 24.34
N CYS A 90 6.76 2.38 24.84
CA CYS A 90 6.11 2.69 26.11
C CYS A 90 7.08 2.62 27.30
N ALA A 91 7.99 1.64 27.33
CA ALA A 91 9.02 1.55 28.36
C ALA A 91 9.99 2.73 28.33
N VAL A 92 10.49 3.10 27.15
CA VAL A 92 11.43 4.22 26.97
C VAL A 92 10.76 5.54 27.36
N CYS A 93 9.53 5.78 26.93
CA CYS A 93 8.77 6.98 27.30
C CYS A 93 8.53 7.03 28.81
N ALA A 94 8.09 5.93 29.45
CA ALA A 94 7.87 5.89 30.89
C ALA A 94 9.16 6.11 31.69
N PHE A 95 10.28 5.50 31.25
CA PHE A 95 11.59 5.68 31.85
C PHE A 95 12.06 7.13 31.73
N ALA A 96 12.10 7.69 30.52
CA ALA A 96 12.51 9.06 30.26
C ALA A 96 11.66 10.09 31.03
N CYS A 97 10.34 9.92 31.02
CA CYS A 97 9.41 10.80 31.72
C CYS A 97 9.53 10.72 33.26
N HIS A 98 9.94 9.57 33.79
CA HIS A 98 10.26 9.44 35.22
C HIS A 98 11.45 10.32 35.60
N TYR A 99 12.57 10.20 34.88
CA TYR A 99 13.75 11.04 35.12
C TYR A 99 13.46 12.52 34.92
N ALA A 100 12.66 12.86 33.90
CA ALA A 100 12.21 14.23 33.69
C ALA A 100 11.44 14.78 34.89
N ALA A 101 10.51 14.00 35.46
CA ALA A 101 9.75 14.40 36.64
C ALA A 101 10.66 14.62 37.86
N GLU A 102 11.66 13.76 38.10
CA GLU A 102 12.62 13.95 39.19
C GLU A 102 13.43 15.24 39.05
N LEU A 103 13.86 15.57 37.82
CA LEU A 103 14.58 16.81 37.53
C LEU A 103 13.71 18.06 37.74
N ILE A 104 12.43 17.99 37.34
CA ILE A 104 11.46 19.08 37.53
C ILE A 104 11.18 19.29 39.03
N LEU A 105 11.01 18.21 39.79
CA LEU A 105 10.73 18.26 41.23
C LEU A 105 11.92 18.76 42.07
N ALA A 106 13.14 18.80 41.51
CA ALA A 106 14.32 19.31 42.20
C ALA A 106 14.33 20.84 42.40
N LYS A 107 13.32 21.57 41.90
CA LYS A 107 13.12 23.03 42.08
C LYS A 107 14.31 23.90 41.65
N LYS A 108 15.13 23.44 40.70
CA LYS A 108 16.22 24.22 40.08
C LYS A 108 15.90 24.46 38.62
N ALA A 109 15.97 25.72 38.17
CA ALA A 109 15.61 26.12 36.81
C ALA A 109 16.32 25.29 35.73
N VAL A 110 17.63 25.10 35.85
CA VAL A 110 18.43 24.29 34.91
C VAL A 110 17.97 22.83 34.85
N ARG A 111 17.60 22.24 36.00
CA ARG A 111 17.10 20.85 36.05
C ARG A 111 15.69 20.76 35.46
N ALA A 112 14.83 21.72 35.75
CA ALA A 112 13.50 21.78 35.14
C ALA A 112 13.59 21.87 33.61
N LEU A 113 14.49 22.72 33.09
CA LEU A 113 14.76 22.81 31.65
C LEU A 113 15.25 21.47 31.07
N ALA A 114 16.19 20.80 31.72
CA ALA A 114 16.66 19.48 31.30
C ALA A 114 15.52 18.44 31.28
N GLY A 115 14.62 18.47 32.27
CA GLY A 115 13.44 17.59 32.30
C GLY A 115 12.51 17.83 31.12
N VAL A 116 12.23 19.10 30.77
CA VAL A 116 11.42 19.45 29.58
C VAL A 116 12.08 18.95 28.30
N ILE A 117 13.40 19.13 28.15
CA ILE A 117 14.14 18.62 26.99
C ILE A 117 14.00 17.10 26.87
N ILE A 118 14.11 16.36 27.98
CA ILE A 118 13.93 14.90 27.99
C ILE A 118 12.53 14.51 27.51
N ILE A 119 11.47 15.20 27.97
CA ILE A 119 10.11 14.95 27.50
C ILE A 119 10.00 15.20 25.99
N MET A 120 10.54 16.32 25.49
CA MET A 120 10.53 16.64 24.06
C MET A 120 11.29 15.60 23.22
N LEU A 121 12.38 15.05 23.74
CA LEU A 121 13.14 13.98 23.06
C LEU A 121 12.32 12.69 22.90
N THR A 122 11.30 12.45 23.72
CA THR A 122 10.41 11.28 23.56
C THR A 122 9.48 11.38 22.35
N VAL A 123 9.34 12.56 21.74
CA VAL A 123 8.60 12.75 20.48
C VAL A 123 9.25 11.99 19.33
N VAL A 124 10.58 11.93 19.29
CA VAL A 124 11.33 11.27 18.20
C VAL A 124 11.02 9.78 18.08
N PRO A 125 11.17 8.96 19.15
CA PRO A 125 10.82 7.54 19.07
C PRO A 125 9.32 7.32 18.84
N HIS A 126 8.45 8.22 19.34
CA HIS A 126 7.00 8.15 19.07
C HIS A 126 6.71 8.31 17.58
N VAL A 127 7.20 9.39 16.97
CA VAL A 127 6.99 9.66 15.53
C VAL A 127 7.64 8.58 14.68
N PHE A 128 8.81 8.08 15.08
CA PHE A 128 9.45 6.97 14.38
C PHE A 128 8.62 5.68 14.41
N ALA A 129 8.01 5.36 15.55
CA ALA A 129 7.27 4.12 15.75
C ALA A 129 5.83 4.20 15.23
N LEU A 130 5.17 5.36 15.32
CA LEU A 130 3.71 5.50 15.10
C LEU A 130 3.34 6.54 14.03
N GLY A 131 4.35 7.13 13.37
CA GLY A 131 4.16 8.16 12.35
C GLY A 131 3.91 9.55 12.92
N SER A 132 3.92 10.55 12.04
CA SER A 132 3.64 11.94 12.39
C SER A 132 2.12 12.21 12.35
N PRO A 133 1.56 12.95 13.30
CA PRO A 133 0.15 13.34 13.27
C PRO A 133 -0.18 14.26 12.07
N PHE A 134 0.79 15.03 11.58
CA PHE A 134 0.61 15.88 10.40
C PHE A 134 0.52 15.05 9.12
N GLU A 135 1.36 14.02 9.02
CA GLU A 135 1.34 13.09 7.89
C GLU A 135 0.05 12.26 7.90
N ALA A 136 -0.37 11.80 9.08
CA ALA A 136 -1.64 11.11 9.25
C ALA A 136 -2.83 11.96 8.77
N ALA A 137 -2.89 13.25 9.15
CA ALA A 137 -3.95 14.16 8.72
C ALA A 137 -3.91 14.46 7.21
N GLU A 138 -2.71 14.65 6.65
CA GLU A 138 -2.54 14.88 5.21
C GLU A 138 -2.96 13.65 4.39
N SER A 139 -2.53 12.45 4.81
CA SER A 139 -2.91 11.19 4.16
C SER A 139 -4.39 10.86 4.34
N ASP A 140 -4.98 11.10 5.52
CA ASP A 140 -6.40 10.86 5.77
C ASP A 140 -7.27 11.69 4.81
N ARG A 141 -7.00 13.00 4.73
CA ARG A 141 -7.71 13.89 3.82
C ARG A 141 -7.51 13.45 2.36
N GLY A 142 -6.26 13.24 1.95
CA GLY A 142 -5.93 12.92 0.56
C GLY A 142 -6.52 11.59 0.09
N VAL A 143 -6.50 10.55 0.93
CA VAL A 143 -7.12 9.25 0.61
C VAL A 143 -8.65 9.38 0.51
N ASN A 144 -9.29 10.09 1.43
CA ASN A 144 -10.75 10.28 1.39
C ASN A 144 -11.20 11.10 0.17
N GLU A 145 -10.49 12.18 -0.15
CA GLU A 145 -10.76 12.98 -1.36
C GLU A 145 -10.55 12.16 -2.63
N TYR A 146 -9.47 11.38 -2.70
CA TYR A 146 -9.21 10.48 -3.82
C TYR A 146 -10.30 9.40 -3.96
N PHE A 147 -10.69 8.75 -2.87
CA PHE A 147 -11.70 7.71 -2.88
C PHE A 147 -13.06 8.27 -3.35
N ALA A 148 -13.50 9.39 -2.79
CA ALA A 148 -14.76 10.03 -3.16
C ALA A 148 -14.81 10.48 -4.63
N ALA A 149 -13.66 10.77 -5.25
CA ALA A 149 -13.58 11.16 -6.65
C ALA A 149 -13.54 9.97 -7.62
N ASN A 150 -13.09 8.78 -7.18
CA ASN A 150 -12.77 7.66 -8.09
C ASN A 150 -13.60 6.39 -7.85
N TYR A 151 -14.27 6.27 -6.70
CA TYR A 151 -15.00 5.06 -6.32
C TYR A 151 -16.45 5.38 -5.96
N ASP A 152 -17.36 4.51 -6.39
CA ASP A 152 -18.74 4.51 -5.94
C ASP A 152 -18.82 3.92 -4.53
N ALA A 153 -19.37 4.69 -3.59
CA ALA A 153 -19.53 4.29 -2.19
C ALA A 153 -20.56 3.16 -1.99
N GLU A 154 -21.43 2.89 -2.98
CA GLU A 154 -22.33 1.74 -2.97
C GLU A 154 -21.58 0.44 -3.33
N GLU A 155 -20.59 0.53 -4.20
CA GLU A 155 -19.82 -0.62 -4.71
C GLU A 155 -18.53 -0.88 -3.94
N TYR A 156 -17.95 0.14 -3.29
CA TYR A 156 -16.67 0.04 -2.62
C TYR A 156 -16.72 0.65 -1.21
N ARG A 157 -15.89 0.12 -0.32
CA ARG A 157 -15.73 0.62 1.04
C ARG A 157 -14.28 0.99 1.28
N LEU A 158 -14.08 2.10 1.98
CA LEU A 158 -12.78 2.56 2.44
C LEU A 158 -12.66 2.30 3.95
N SER A 159 -11.57 1.69 4.38
CA SER A 159 -11.28 1.51 5.80
C SER A 159 -10.72 2.79 6.43
N GLU A 160 -10.69 2.83 7.76
CA GLU A 160 -9.98 3.90 8.47
C GLU A 160 -8.48 3.86 8.17
N LEU A 161 -7.83 5.03 8.20
CA LEU A 161 -6.40 5.14 7.97
C LEU A 161 -5.60 4.38 9.04
N GLN A 162 -4.70 3.52 8.59
CA GLN A 162 -3.78 2.72 9.40
C GLN A 162 -2.33 3.14 9.14
N PHE A 163 -1.43 2.78 10.05
CA PHE A 163 0.01 2.97 9.88
C PHE A 163 0.68 1.62 9.59
N ASP A 164 1.36 1.51 8.46
CA ASP A 164 2.22 0.36 8.16
C ASP A 164 3.60 0.58 8.75
N PHE A 165 3.97 -0.28 9.71
CA PHE A 165 5.23 -0.24 10.44
C PHE A 165 6.42 -0.65 9.58
N THR A 166 6.19 -1.38 8.48
CA THR A 166 7.23 -1.86 7.57
C THR A 166 7.64 -0.73 6.62
N SER A 167 6.68 -0.19 5.88
CA SER A 167 6.93 0.93 4.96
C SER A 167 7.03 2.29 5.66
N ARG A 168 6.60 2.37 6.94
CA ARG A 168 6.50 3.59 7.76
C ARG A 168 5.63 4.66 7.08
N ARG A 169 4.48 4.24 6.56
CA ARG A 169 3.54 5.10 5.83
C ARG A 169 2.12 4.84 6.29
N PHE A 170 1.28 5.86 6.15
CA PHE A 170 -0.16 5.70 6.33
C PHE A 170 -0.81 5.13 5.06
N TYR A 171 -1.78 4.25 5.26
CA TYR A 171 -2.55 3.63 4.20
C TYR A 171 -3.99 3.39 4.66
N ALA A 172 -4.91 3.31 3.72
CA ALA A 172 -6.24 2.76 3.95
C ALA A 172 -6.41 1.52 3.07
N GLU A 173 -7.48 0.77 3.29
CA GLU A 173 -7.83 -0.40 2.49
C GLU A 173 -9.14 -0.13 1.74
N ILE A 174 -9.14 -0.38 0.43
CA ILE A 174 -10.34 -0.41 -0.40
C ILE A 174 -10.84 -1.86 -0.45
N THR A 175 -12.12 -2.05 -0.14
CA THR A 175 -12.79 -3.34 -0.16
C THR A 175 -13.96 -3.29 -1.13
N PRO A 176 -13.99 -4.13 -2.18
CA PRO A 176 -15.14 -4.26 -3.06
C PRO A 176 -16.35 -4.82 -2.30
N GLY A 177 -17.53 -4.27 -2.53
CA GLY A 177 -18.78 -4.65 -1.89
C GLY A 177 -19.24 -6.08 -2.24
N TYR A 178 -18.80 -6.60 -3.39
CA TYR A 178 -19.07 -7.97 -3.82
C TYR A 178 -18.13 -9.02 -3.18
N ASP A 179 -17.01 -8.61 -2.58
CA ASP A 179 -16.05 -9.52 -1.94
C ASP A 179 -15.33 -8.84 -0.76
N LEU A 180 -15.88 -9.03 0.43
CA LEU A 180 -15.32 -8.49 1.68
C LEU A 180 -14.03 -9.18 2.13
N SER A 181 -13.63 -10.29 1.51
CA SER A 181 -12.40 -11.00 1.85
C SER A 181 -11.15 -10.38 1.21
N VAL A 182 -11.34 -9.55 0.18
CA VAL A 182 -10.27 -8.92 -0.57
C VAL A 182 -10.12 -7.46 -0.14
N LYS A 183 -8.88 -7.07 0.13
CA LYS A 183 -8.53 -5.72 0.57
C LYS A 183 -7.33 -5.24 -0.21
N PHE A 184 -7.45 -4.03 -0.75
CA PHE A 184 -6.41 -3.41 -1.54
C PHE A 184 -5.91 -2.16 -0.85
N PRO A 185 -4.63 -2.09 -0.50
CA PRO A 185 -4.08 -0.89 0.12
C PRO A 185 -4.06 0.29 -0.87
N VAL A 186 -4.37 1.47 -0.33
CA VAL A 186 -4.24 2.76 -1.01
C VAL A 186 -3.37 3.68 -0.15
N TRP A 187 -2.35 4.27 -0.77
CA TRP A 187 -1.42 5.18 -0.13
C TRP A 187 -1.51 6.56 -0.77
N TYR A 188 -1.57 7.58 0.07
CA TYR A 188 -1.49 8.96 -0.36
C TYR A 188 -0.15 9.58 0.03
N SER A 189 0.47 10.27 -0.92
CA SER A 189 1.64 11.10 -0.71
C SER A 189 1.58 12.36 -1.58
N ARG A 190 2.46 13.33 -1.32
CA ARG A 190 2.61 14.51 -2.19
C ARG A 190 3.06 14.19 -3.62
N ALA A 191 3.68 13.02 -3.81
CA ALA A 191 4.09 12.56 -5.14
C ALA A 191 2.94 11.93 -5.94
N GLY A 192 1.79 11.69 -5.29
CA GLY A 192 0.62 11.04 -5.89
C GLY A 192 0.04 9.93 -5.02
N VAL A 193 -0.95 9.26 -5.60
CA VAL A 193 -1.67 8.13 -4.98
C VAL A 193 -1.19 6.82 -5.60
N THR A 194 -0.89 5.84 -4.75
CA THR A 194 -0.70 4.44 -5.15
C THR A 194 -1.96 3.68 -4.78
N ASP A 195 -2.61 3.06 -5.76
CA ASP A 195 -3.88 2.37 -5.59
C ASP A 195 -3.81 0.96 -6.19
N GLU A 196 -3.68 -0.04 -5.31
CA GLU A 196 -3.64 -1.44 -5.74
C GLU A 196 -5.00 -1.98 -6.19
N CYS A 197 -6.11 -1.37 -5.77
CA CYS A 197 -7.44 -1.77 -6.20
C CYS A 197 -7.61 -1.42 -7.67
N LEU A 198 -7.24 -0.20 -8.04
CA LEU A 198 -7.27 0.25 -9.41
C LEU A 198 -6.37 -0.62 -10.31
N ASP A 199 -5.18 -0.98 -9.85
CA ASP A 199 -4.28 -1.85 -10.60
C ASP A 199 -4.84 -3.27 -10.77
N TYR A 200 -5.50 -3.81 -9.74
CA TYR A 200 -6.24 -5.07 -9.84
C TYR A 200 -7.40 -4.98 -10.84
N LEU A 201 -8.22 -3.92 -10.78
CA LEU A 201 -9.33 -3.70 -11.70
C LEU A 201 -8.83 -3.56 -13.15
N LYS A 202 -7.66 -2.90 -13.36
CA LYS A 202 -7.01 -2.82 -14.66
C LYS A 202 -6.63 -4.20 -15.18
N ALA A 203 -5.94 -4.98 -14.36
CA ALA A 203 -5.51 -6.32 -14.74
C ALA A 203 -6.70 -7.23 -15.09
N ARG A 204 -7.79 -7.15 -14.31
CA ARG A 204 -9.02 -7.91 -14.54
C ARG A 204 -9.68 -7.51 -15.86
N ALA A 205 -9.92 -6.22 -16.08
CA ALA A 205 -10.56 -5.73 -17.30
C ALA A 205 -9.72 -6.05 -18.56
N MET A 206 -8.39 -5.91 -18.47
CA MET A 206 -7.48 -6.32 -19.54
C MET A 206 -7.58 -7.82 -19.84
N ASN A 207 -7.66 -8.67 -18.82
CA ASN A 207 -7.80 -10.10 -19.03
C ASN A 207 -9.16 -10.48 -19.62
N ASP A 208 -10.25 -9.82 -19.20
CA ASP A 208 -11.58 -10.04 -19.77
C ASP A 208 -11.63 -9.67 -21.27
N ALA A 209 -11.05 -8.53 -21.65
CA ALA A 209 -10.91 -8.12 -23.04
C ALA A 209 -10.02 -9.09 -23.84
N ARG A 210 -8.90 -9.54 -23.26
CA ARG A 210 -8.02 -10.55 -23.86
C ARG A 210 -8.78 -11.86 -24.13
N ILE A 211 -9.59 -12.32 -23.18
CA ILE A 211 -10.40 -13.55 -23.34
C ILE A 211 -11.38 -13.39 -24.51
N LYS A 212 -12.02 -12.23 -24.67
CA LYS A 212 -12.89 -11.97 -25.84
C LYS A 212 -12.12 -12.10 -27.15
N ILE A 213 -10.93 -11.50 -27.25
CA ILE A 213 -10.07 -11.60 -28.44
C ILE A 213 -9.68 -13.06 -28.72
N VAL A 214 -9.19 -13.78 -27.70
CA VAL A 214 -8.81 -15.19 -27.84
C VAL A 214 -9.99 -16.05 -28.28
N THR A 215 -11.17 -15.82 -27.71
CA THR A 215 -12.39 -16.57 -28.04
C THR A 215 -12.81 -16.32 -29.48
N ALA A 216 -12.77 -15.06 -29.93
CA ALA A 216 -13.08 -14.68 -31.30
C ALA A 216 -12.12 -15.34 -32.31
N LEU A 217 -10.81 -15.30 -32.01
CA LEU A 217 -9.80 -15.92 -32.84
C LEU A 217 -9.98 -17.44 -32.88
N ARG A 218 -10.28 -18.09 -31.76
CA ARG A 218 -10.47 -19.55 -31.70
C ARG A 218 -11.73 -20.00 -32.44
N ALA A 219 -12.78 -19.19 -32.44
CA ALA A 219 -14.00 -19.49 -33.17
C ALA A 219 -13.79 -19.46 -34.70
N LYS A 220 -13.01 -18.49 -35.21
CA LYS A 220 -12.76 -18.31 -36.66
C LYS A 220 -11.54 -19.08 -37.16
N TYR A 221 -10.54 -19.30 -36.30
CA TYR A 221 -9.27 -19.96 -36.58
C TYR A 221 -8.93 -20.98 -35.48
N PRO A 222 -9.68 -22.10 -35.38
CA PRO A 222 -9.51 -23.08 -34.32
C PRO A 222 -8.12 -23.75 -34.33
N ASP A 223 -7.56 -23.96 -35.54
CA ASP A 223 -6.23 -24.56 -35.72
C ASP A 223 -5.10 -23.51 -35.79
N GLY A 224 -5.42 -22.23 -35.56
CA GLY A 224 -4.45 -21.15 -35.60
C GLY A 224 -3.44 -21.25 -34.45
N ARG A 225 -2.15 -21.09 -34.76
CA ARG A 225 -1.08 -21.05 -33.76
C ARG A 225 -0.79 -19.61 -33.36
N TYR A 226 -1.43 -19.14 -32.31
CA TYR A 226 -1.20 -17.82 -31.76
C TYR A 226 -1.35 -17.76 -30.25
N GLU A 227 -0.69 -16.78 -29.64
CA GLU A 227 -0.84 -16.41 -28.25
C GLU A 227 -1.21 -14.92 -28.14
N VAL A 228 -2.20 -14.60 -27.31
CA VAL A 228 -2.61 -13.22 -27.05
C VAL A 228 -2.20 -12.84 -25.63
N VAL A 229 -1.41 -11.78 -25.53
CA VAL A 229 -0.85 -11.24 -24.27
C VAL A 229 -1.38 -9.83 -24.06
N ALA A 230 -1.77 -9.53 -22.83
CA ALA A 230 -2.13 -8.18 -22.40
C ALA A 230 -0.85 -7.40 -22.06
N GLU A 231 -0.60 -6.28 -22.74
CA GLU A 231 0.64 -5.50 -22.59
C GLU A 231 0.48 -4.36 -21.58
N LYS A 232 -0.36 -3.39 -21.92
CA LYS A 232 -0.60 -2.18 -21.13
C LYS A 232 -1.90 -1.50 -21.53
N ALA A 233 -2.43 -0.66 -20.64
CA ALA A 233 -3.43 0.34 -21.00
C ALA A 233 -2.71 1.67 -21.36
N VAL A 234 -3.08 2.28 -22.48
CA VAL A 234 -2.59 3.58 -22.94
C VAL A 234 -3.56 4.64 -22.44
N ASN A 235 -3.07 5.58 -21.61
CA ASN A 235 -3.84 6.66 -20.98
C ASN A 235 -4.98 6.19 -20.06
N VAL A 236 -4.66 6.00 -18.78
CA VAL A 236 -5.64 5.63 -17.74
C VAL A 236 -6.12 6.84 -16.92
N PHE A 237 -5.71 8.07 -17.28
CA PHE A 237 -5.73 9.19 -16.33
C PHE A 237 -6.81 10.25 -16.51
N GLU A 238 -7.76 10.17 -17.45
CA GLU A 238 -8.84 11.17 -17.52
C GLU A 238 -10.28 10.59 -17.61
N ASP A 239 -10.49 9.41 -18.21
CA ASP A 239 -11.86 8.96 -18.55
C ASP A 239 -12.23 7.54 -18.06
N GLY A 240 -11.47 7.02 -17.12
CA GLY A 240 -11.67 5.68 -16.56
C GLY A 240 -11.08 4.55 -17.42
N LEU A 241 -11.36 3.32 -16.99
CA LEU A 241 -10.74 2.10 -17.46
C LEU A 241 -11.48 1.55 -18.68
N ARG A 242 -11.32 2.22 -19.83
CA ARG A 242 -12.04 1.86 -21.05
C ARG A 242 -11.29 0.80 -21.87
N PRO A 243 -11.96 -0.26 -22.34
CA PRO A 243 -11.34 -1.30 -23.18
C PRO A 243 -10.66 -0.75 -24.45
N GLU A 244 -11.21 0.31 -25.04
CA GLU A 244 -10.67 1.04 -26.19
C GLU A 244 -9.28 1.68 -25.97
N ASN A 245 -8.77 1.67 -24.73
CA ASN A 245 -7.44 2.16 -24.36
C ASN A 245 -6.43 1.01 -24.14
N MET A 246 -6.81 -0.26 -24.33
CA MET A 246 -5.97 -1.42 -24.04
C MET A 246 -5.12 -1.88 -25.24
N VAL A 247 -3.89 -2.30 -24.97
CA VAL A 247 -2.96 -2.85 -25.97
C VAL A 247 -2.75 -4.33 -25.72
N PHE A 248 -2.88 -5.10 -26.80
CA PHE A 248 -2.62 -6.54 -26.78
C PHE A 248 -1.58 -6.92 -27.84
N SER A 249 -0.73 -7.87 -27.48
CA SER A 249 0.21 -8.50 -28.40
C SER A 249 -0.35 -9.83 -28.87
N VAL A 250 -0.25 -10.10 -30.17
CA VAL A 250 -0.63 -11.38 -30.78
C VAL A 250 0.62 -12.00 -31.41
N TYR A 251 1.13 -13.04 -30.76
CA TYR A 251 2.29 -13.80 -31.23
C TYR A 251 1.83 -14.92 -32.14
N ILE A 252 2.15 -14.85 -33.42
CA ILE A 252 1.89 -15.90 -34.41
C ILE A 252 3.01 -16.93 -34.28
N SER A 253 2.71 -18.06 -33.63
CA SER A 253 3.69 -19.09 -33.27
C SER A 253 4.02 -20.07 -34.41
N ALA A 254 3.40 -19.88 -35.59
CA ALA A 254 3.72 -20.64 -36.79
C ALA A 254 4.85 -19.96 -37.59
N TYR A 255 5.68 -20.75 -38.25
CA TYR A 255 6.59 -20.24 -39.27
C TYR A 255 5.78 -19.70 -40.44
N VAL A 256 5.86 -18.38 -40.67
CA VAL A 256 5.08 -17.69 -41.69
C VAL A 256 5.99 -16.82 -42.56
N THR A 257 5.66 -16.73 -43.85
CA THR A 257 6.25 -15.74 -44.75
C THR A 257 5.69 -14.34 -44.44
N ASP A 258 6.32 -13.29 -44.98
CA ASP A 258 5.88 -11.90 -44.73
C ASP A 258 4.45 -11.64 -45.23
N THR A 259 4.13 -12.14 -46.42
CA THR A 259 2.77 -12.04 -46.98
C THR A 259 1.75 -12.79 -46.13
N GLU A 260 2.10 -13.98 -45.63
CA GLU A 260 1.25 -14.74 -44.72
C GLU A 260 1.10 -14.07 -43.36
N PHE A 261 2.16 -13.47 -42.82
CA PHE A 261 2.15 -12.71 -41.59
C PHE A 261 1.16 -11.53 -41.67
N VAL A 262 1.28 -10.68 -42.70
CA VAL A 262 0.38 -9.54 -42.90
C VAL A 262 -1.06 -10.01 -43.11
N ARG A 263 -1.26 -11.08 -43.90
CA ARG A 263 -2.59 -11.66 -44.13
C ARG A 263 -3.22 -12.16 -42.83
N LEU A 264 -2.48 -12.91 -42.01
CA LEU A 264 -2.95 -13.44 -40.73
C LEU A 264 -3.20 -12.32 -39.72
N ALA A 265 -2.32 -11.33 -39.61
CA ALA A 265 -2.50 -10.20 -38.72
C ALA A 265 -3.79 -9.42 -39.04
N ARG A 266 -4.05 -9.12 -40.32
CA ARG A 266 -5.31 -8.50 -40.77
C ARG A 266 -6.52 -9.38 -40.49
N ALA A 267 -6.42 -10.68 -40.79
CA ALA A 267 -7.50 -11.63 -40.58
C ALA A 267 -7.88 -11.79 -39.10
N TYR A 268 -6.87 -11.83 -38.22
CA TYR A 268 -7.03 -11.92 -36.78
C TYR A 268 -7.62 -10.64 -36.18
N ALA A 269 -7.15 -9.47 -36.62
CA ALA A 269 -7.75 -8.20 -36.20
C ALA A 269 -9.20 -8.07 -36.66
N ALA A 270 -9.51 -8.47 -37.90
CA ALA A 270 -10.89 -8.49 -38.40
C ALA A 270 -11.77 -9.43 -37.55
N ALA A 271 -11.29 -10.62 -37.19
CA ALA A 271 -12.04 -11.53 -36.33
C ALA A 271 -12.34 -10.95 -34.94
N ALA A 272 -11.37 -10.25 -34.34
CA ALA A 272 -11.57 -9.59 -33.06
C ALA A 272 -12.61 -8.45 -33.17
N LYS A 273 -12.53 -7.65 -34.24
CA LYS A 273 -13.50 -6.58 -34.54
C LYS A 273 -14.90 -7.11 -34.79
N ASP A 274 -15.04 -8.16 -35.60
CA ASP A 274 -16.32 -8.82 -35.93
C ASP A 274 -17.02 -9.33 -34.66
N ALA A 275 -16.25 -9.76 -33.65
CA ALA A 275 -16.75 -10.23 -32.36
C ALA A 275 -17.04 -9.10 -31.35
N GLY A 276 -16.88 -7.83 -31.75
CA GLY A 276 -17.07 -6.68 -30.87
C GLY A 276 -16.01 -6.54 -29.77
N ALA A 277 -14.78 -7.04 -30.01
CA ALA A 277 -13.68 -6.80 -29.09
C ALA A 277 -13.19 -5.35 -29.21
N GLU A 278 -13.18 -4.62 -28.09
CA GLU A 278 -12.70 -3.26 -27.99
C GLU A 278 -11.24 -3.24 -27.52
N TYR A 279 -10.38 -2.50 -28.24
CA TYR A 279 -8.96 -2.33 -27.94
C TYR A 279 -8.43 -1.05 -28.61
N ALA A 280 -7.35 -0.49 -28.06
CA ALA A 280 -6.63 0.61 -28.69
C ALA A 280 -5.79 0.10 -29.87
N TYR A 281 -4.99 -0.92 -29.61
CA TYR A 281 -4.05 -1.48 -30.59
C TYR A 281 -3.90 -2.99 -30.42
N LEU A 282 -3.79 -3.68 -31.56
CA LEU A 282 -3.22 -5.02 -31.61
C LEU A 282 -1.84 -4.96 -32.24
N VAL A 283 -0.85 -5.52 -31.55
CA VAL A 283 0.53 -5.60 -32.01
C VAL A 283 0.82 -7.05 -32.37
N PHE A 284 1.08 -7.32 -33.64
CA PHE A 284 1.35 -8.67 -34.12
C PHE A 284 2.84 -8.92 -34.18
N TYR A 285 3.25 -10.11 -33.73
CA TYR A 285 4.62 -10.60 -33.78
C TYR A 285 4.66 -11.91 -34.57
N GLY A 286 5.59 -12.03 -35.51
CA GLY A 286 5.77 -13.23 -36.31
C GLY A 286 7.13 -13.28 -37.01
N GLY A 287 7.52 -14.45 -37.50
CA GLY A 287 8.80 -14.64 -38.19
C GLY A 287 9.07 -16.08 -38.63
N ARG A 288 10.26 -16.28 -39.23
CA ARG A 288 10.73 -17.57 -39.76
C ARG A 288 12.07 -17.94 -39.11
N ALA A 289 12.25 -19.23 -38.79
CA ALA A 289 13.50 -19.89 -38.42
C ALA A 289 14.52 -19.02 -37.64
N GLY A 290 14.34 -18.88 -36.32
CA GLY A 290 15.34 -18.26 -35.43
C GLY A 290 15.30 -16.73 -35.34
N SER A 291 14.46 -16.04 -36.13
CA SER A 291 14.34 -14.57 -36.12
C SER A 291 12.87 -14.14 -35.99
N TYR A 292 12.48 -13.62 -34.83
CA TYR A 292 11.11 -13.14 -34.54
C TYR A 292 11.04 -11.60 -34.57
N TYR A 293 10.90 -10.93 -35.73
CA TYR A 293 11.02 -9.46 -35.71
C TYR A 293 10.14 -8.65 -36.66
N ARG A 294 9.06 -9.20 -37.26
CA ARG A 294 8.06 -8.33 -37.90
C ARG A 294 7.01 -7.89 -36.89
N THR A 295 6.84 -6.57 -36.76
CA THR A 295 5.85 -5.94 -35.89
C THR A 295 4.85 -5.16 -36.73
N LEU A 296 3.57 -5.53 -36.64
CA LEU A 296 2.48 -4.81 -37.28
C LEU A 296 1.53 -4.29 -36.20
N THR A 297 1.33 -2.98 -36.15
CA THR A 297 0.41 -2.35 -35.20
C THR A 297 -0.87 -1.95 -35.92
N LEU A 298 -2.01 -2.45 -35.44
CA LEU A 298 -3.33 -2.15 -35.97
C LEU A 298 -4.13 -1.28 -35.00
N ARG A 299 -4.62 -0.12 -35.48
CA ARG A 299 -5.56 0.76 -34.77
C ARG A 299 -6.83 0.91 -35.59
N GLY A 300 -7.91 0.22 -35.21
CA GLY A 300 -9.10 0.12 -36.06
C GLY A 300 -8.74 -0.50 -37.41
N ASP A 301 -9.05 0.20 -38.51
CA ASP A 301 -8.72 -0.23 -39.88
C ASP A 301 -7.34 0.25 -40.38
N ASN A 302 -6.66 1.10 -39.61
CA ASN A 302 -5.37 1.68 -40.00
C ASN A 302 -4.20 0.77 -39.61
N ILE A 303 -3.24 0.63 -40.53
CA ILE A 303 -2.05 -0.20 -40.37
C ILE A 303 -0.82 0.68 -40.24
N PHE A 304 -0.02 0.38 -39.22
CA PHE A 304 1.30 0.95 -39.02
C PHE A 304 2.32 -0.19 -38.98
N GLU A 305 3.13 -0.33 -40.02
CA GLU A 305 4.25 -1.27 -40.03
C GLU A 305 5.45 -0.62 -39.35
N LYS A 306 6.03 -1.32 -38.36
CA LYS A 306 7.31 -0.94 -37.77
C LYS A 306 8.29 -2.06 -38.05
N CYS A 307 9.21 -1.84 -38.98
CA CYS A 307 10.42 -2.65 -39.07
C CYS A 307 11.23 -2.37 -37.80
N ALA A 308 11.24 -3.30 -36.85
CA ALA A 308 12.15 -3.19 -35.71
C ALA A 308 13.60 -3.37 -36.22
N PRO A 309 14.57 -2.59 -35.73
CA PRO A 309 15.97 -2.85 -36.02
C PRO A 309 16.36 -4.23 -35.44
N GLU A 310 17.13 -4.98 -36.22
CA GLU A 310 17.58 -6.34 -35.94
C GLU A 310 18.08 -6.51 -34.50
N PHE A 311 17.51 -7.46 -33.74
CA PHE A 311 18.09 -7.89 -32.47
C PHE A 311 18.94 -9.15 -32.66
N ILE A 312 20.18 -9.08 -32.18
CA ILE A 312 21.17 -10.16 -32.18
C ILE A 312 21.04 -11.01 -30.89
N SER A 313 20.74 -12.30 -31.06
CA SER A 313 21.09 -13.46 -30.18
C SER A 313 20.26 -13.76 -28.89
N PRO A 314 20.15 -15.05 -28.43
CA PRO A 314 18.96 -15.61 -27.76
C PRO A 314 19.07 -15.80 -26.23
N LEU A 315 19.72 -14.90 -25.49
CA LEU A 315 20.08 -15.17 -24.08
C LEU A 315 19.82 -14.03 -23.06
N VAL A 316 18.74 -13.27 -23.21
CA VAL A 316 18.34 -12.27 -22.19
C VAL A 316 16.84 -12.39 -21.87
N PRO A 317 16.44 -12.48 -20.58
CA PRO A 317 15.04 -12.51 -20.19
C PRO A 317 14.33 -11.19 -20.58
N MET A 318 13.19 -11.32 -21.26
CA MET A 318 12.24 -10.28 -21.68
C MET A 318 11.76 -9.37 -20.52
N ARG A 319 12.58 -8.42 -20.04
CA ARG A 319 12.11 -7.36 -19.11
C ARG A 319 12.79 -5.99 -19.23
N PHE A 320 13.74 -5.81 -20.14
CA PHE A 320 14.43 -4.52 -20.33
C PHE A 320 14.25 -4.04 -21.77
N PHE A 321 14.06 -2.74 -21.96
CA PHE A 321 13.80 -2.02 -23.23
C PHE A 321 12.34 -1.71 -23.58
N LEU A 322 11.62 -1.07 -22.65
CA LEU A 322 10.60 -0.07 -23.00
C LEU A 322 10.90 1.25 -22.30
N SER A 323 11.89 1.97 -22.80
CA SER A 323 12.16 3.36 -22.41
C SER A 323 12.98 4.01 -23.51
N LEU A 324 12.51 5.16 -24.01
CA LEU A 324 13.15 6.08 -24.96
C LEU A 324 12.92 5.81 -26.46
N ALA A 325 11.71 6.11 -26.94
CA ALA A 325 11.45 6.88 -28.16
C ALA A 325 9.94 6.88 -28.45
N GLY A 326 9.32 8.05 -28.51
CA GLY A 326 7.94 8.19 -29.00
C GLY A 326 7.82 7.72 -30.45
N PRO A 327 6.69 7.10 -30.87
CA PRO A 327 6.56 6.55 -32.21
C PRO A 327 6.41 7.66 -33.26
N VAL A 328 7.17 7.54 -34.35
CA VAL A 328 6.84 8.17 -35.64
C VAL A 328 6.06 7.12 -36.44
N LEU A 329 4.80 7.43 -36.77
CA LEU A 329 3.90 6.57 -37.53
C LEU A 329 3.99 6.95 -39.01
N VAL A 330 4.20 5.97 -39.88
CA VAL A 330 4.11 6.15 -41.33
C VAL A 330 2.91 5.33 -41.82
N PRO A 331 1.90 5.95 -42.45
CA PRO A 331 0.80 5.23 -43.06
C PRO A 331 1.28 4.44 -44.29
N LEU A 332 0.73 3.24 -44.47
CA LEU A 332 0.88 2.46 -45.70
C LEU A 332 -0.35 2.71 -46.57
N ASP A 333 -0.15 3.36 -47.72
CA ASP A 333 -1.09 3.41 -48.83
C ASP A 333 -1.17 2.04 -49.54
#